data_AF-A0A5C7AA25-F1
#
_entry.id   AF-A0A5C7AA25-F1
#
_cell.length_a   1.000
_cell.length_b   1.000
_cell.length_c   1.000
_cell.angle_alpha   90.00
_cell.angle_beta   90.00
_cell.angle_gamma   90.00
#
_symmetry.space_group_name_H-M   'P 1'
#
loop_
_entity.id
_entity.type
_entity.pdbx_description
1 polymer ?
#
loop_
_entity_poly.entity_id
_entity_poly.type
_entity_poly.pdbx_seq_one_letter_code
_entity_poly.pdbx_strand_id
1 'polypeptide(L)'
;MNKAIVIPESWSIPAGFFIARLNKIQPRFFTISIPDAIYLDPEALLYKLYAALDYHAANSALVVLPHSWAQVNKIQDWPPIVCNEIFRPVINSIFFADDWEELKVELMGFLEDKINSTPKTHLTCQYQAPYTTMLKLWADAGAEDYHPGDFYKSEILTAISHMTGNWVYWGHGEANLLRGYGHLEKEDLLAHTPDKPLNATLWFTCSTLDHHKDENIALSWYRSGATKCLLASPHKINTEANQLLSSAWLVAAKSQRLTSIAAIVLKLMQEEAKEVTDVLKNYYLLGNPWVLGGFETEK
;
A
#
# COMPACT_ATOMS: atom_id res chain seq x y z
N MET A 1 1.78 -18.13 -1.50
CA MET A 1 0.78 -17.24 -0.89
C MET A 1 -0.48 -17.29 -1.74
N ASN A 2 -1.64 -17.62 -1.16
CA ASN A 2 -2.90 -17.65 -1.90
C ASN A 2 -3.43 -16.22 -2.05
N LYS A 3 -3.59 -15.79 -3.32
CA LYS A 3 -4.02 -14.45 -3.71
C LYS A 3 -5.50 -14.46 -4.11
N ALA A 4 -6.24 -13.43 -3.74
CA ALA A 4 -7.64 -13.21 -4.10
C ALA A 4 -7.81 -11.85 -4.79
N ILE A 5 -8.62 -11.81 -5.83
CA ILE A 5 -9.13 -10.54 -6.40
C ILE A 5 -10.64 -10.59 -6.22
N VAL A 6 -11.15 -9.61 -5.50
CA VAL A 6 -12.52 -9.54 -5.01
C VAL A 6 -13.21 -8.39 -5.75
N ILE A 7 -14.10 -8.74 -6.67
CA ILE A 7 -14.80 -7.79 -7.56
C ILE A 7 -16.31 -7.83 -7.33
N PRO A 8 -17.06 -6.78 -7.73
CA PRO A 8 -18.52 -6.80 -7.78
C PRO A 8 -19.08 -7.99 -8.57
N GLU A 9 -20.20 -8.54 -8.11
CA GLU A 9 -20.85 -9.68 -8.78
C GLU A 9 -21.31 -9.34 -10.21
N SER A 10 -21.69 -8.08 -10.43
CA SER A 10 -22.07 -7.55 -11.75
C SER A 10 -20.95 -7.67 -12.79
N TRP A 11 -19.68 -7.78 -12.36
CA TRP A 11 -18.52 -7.92 -13.24
C TRP A 11 -18.10 -9.37 -13.50
N SER A 12 -18.79 -10.35 -12.92
CA SER A 12 -18.44 -11.78 -13.04
C SER A 12 -18.34 -12.27 -14.49
N ILE A 13 -19.27 -11.86 -15.35
CA ILE A 13 -19.32 -12.22 -16.78
C ILE A 13 -18.12 -11.62 -17.56
N PRO A 14 -17.88 -10.29 -17.57
CA PRO A 14 -16.75 -9.71 -18.30
C PRO A 14 -15.40 -10.18 -17.74
N ALA A 15 -15.31 -10.43 -16.43
CA ALA A 15 -14.10 -10.96 -15.80
C ALA A 15 -13.79 -12.41 -16.22
N GLY A 16 -14.81 -13.26 -16.41
CA GLY A 16 -14.65 -14.70 -16.69
C GLY A 16 -13.75 -15.04 -17.88
N PHE A 17 -13.80 -14.26 -18.96
CA PHE A 17 -12.96 -14.48 -20.14
C PHE A 17 -11.48 -14.17 -19.91
N PHE A 18 -11.17 -13.20 -19.03
CA PHE A 18 -9.80 -12.79 -18.70
C PHE A 18 -9.22 -13.61 -17.53
N ILE A 19 -10.07 -14.02 -16.57
CA ILE A 19 -9.72 -14.90 -15.44
C ILE A 19 -9.19 -16.26 -15.94
N ALA A 20 -9.76 -16.82 -17.02
CA ALA A 20 -9.26 -18.04 -17.64
C ALA A 20 -7.79 -17.92 -18.11
N ARG A 21 -7.35 -16.71 -18.48
CA ARG A 21 -5.95 -16.40 -18.86
C ARG A 21 -5.04 -16.23 -17.64
N LEU A 22 -5.55 -15.63 -16.56
CA LEU A 22 -4.85 -15.41 -15.29
C LEU A 22 -4.66 -16.69 -14.44
N ASN A 23 -5.57 -17.67 -14.56
CA ASN A 23 -5.48 -18.96 -13.86
C ASN A 23 -4.19 -19.75 -14.17
N LYS A 24 -3.48 -19.43 -15.26
CA LYS A 24 -2.15 -19.99 -15.56
C LYS A 24 -1.05 -19.55 -14.56
N ILE A 25 -1.33 -18.54 -13.73
CA ILE A 25 -0.35 -17.84 -12.87
C ILE A 25 -0.70 -18.02 -11.37
N GLN A 26 -1.72 -18.83 -11.07
CA GLN A 26 -2.20 -19.17 -9.72
C GLN A 26 -2.59 -18.02 -8.76
N PRO A 27 -3.30 -16.94 -9.15
CA PRO A 27 -4.22 -16.30 -8.22
C PRO A 27 -5.52 -17.11 -8.15
N ARG A 28 -6.10 -17.29 -6.96
CA ARG A 28 -7.46 -17.82 -6.81
C ARG A 28 -8.43 -16.66 -6.99
N PHE A 29 -9.10 -16.58 -8.13
CA PHE A 29 -10.15 -15.60 -8.35
C PHE A 29 -11.43 -16.07 -7.69
N PHE A 30 -12.05 -15.20 -6.92
CA PHE A 30 -13.43 -15.40 -6.51
C PHE A 30 -14.13 -14.07 -6.35
N THR A 31 -15.33 -14.02 -6.87
CA THR A 31 -16.23 -12.89 -6.75
C THR A 31 -16.86 -12.93 -5.37
N ILE A 32 -16.97 -11.78 -4.72
CA ILE A 32 -17.98 -11.59 -3.68
C ILE A 32 -19.00 -10.61 -4.22
N SER A 33 -20.26 -10.77 -3.85
CA SER A 33 -21.28 -9.76 -4.07
C SER A 33 -20.87 -8.44 -3.40
N ILE A 34 -20.23 -7.54 -4.15
CA ILE A 34 -20.13 -6.12 -3.79
C ILE A 34 -21.33 -5.47 -4.48
N PRO A 35 -22.40 -5.08 -3.74
CA PRO A 35 -23.60 -4.48 -4.32
C PRO A 35 -23.26 -3.21 -5.12
N ASP A 36 -24.02 -2.95 -6.18
CA ASP A 36 -23.92 -1.72 -6.97
C ASP A 36 -24.27 -0.49 -6.10
N ALA A 37 -23.22 0.13 -5.57
CA ALA A 37 -22.98 1.52 -5.19
C ALA A 37 -23.97 2.37 -4.34
N ILE A 38 -25.22 2.00 -4.03
CA ILE A 38 -26.17 3.00 -3.47
C ILE A 38 -26.53 2.79 -2.00
N TYR A 39 -26.56 1.55 -1.49
CA TYR A 39 -26.81 1.28 -0.07
C TYR A 39 -26.03 0.06 0.39
N LEU A 40 -24.84 0.33 0.92
CA LEU A 40 -23.99 -0.70 1.49
C LEU A 40 -23.91 -0.46 2.99
N ASP A 41 -24.34 -1.48 3.74
CA ASP A 41 -23.99 -1.65 5.14
C ASP A 41 -22.54 -2.16 5.20
N PRO A 42 -21.57 -1.35 5.65
CA PRO A 42 -20.15 -1.74 5.70
C PRO A 42 -19.93 -3.02 6.52
N GLU A 43 -20.70 -3.23 7.59
CA GLU A 43 -20.58 -4.44 8.41
C GLU A 43 -20.96 -5.69 7.61
N ALA A 44 -22.05 -5.60 6.83
CA ALA A 44 -22.48 -6.69 5.96
C ALA A 44 -21.47 -6.99 4.84
N LEU A 45 -20.81 -5.96 4.30
CA LEU A 45 -19.73 -6.12 3.32
C LEU A 45 -18.55 -6.89 3.92
N LEU A 46 -18.06 -6.44 5.08
CA LEU A 46 -16.91 -7.05 5.74
C LEU A 46 -17.22 -8.50 6.14
N TYR A 47 -18.41 -8.78 6.66
CA TYR A 47 -18.84 -10.15 6.97
C TYR A 47 -18.80 -11.07 5.74
N LYS A 48 -19.36 -10.62 4.61
CA LYS A 48 -19.34 -11.39 3.34
C LYS A 48 -17.93 -11.56 2.79
N LEU A 49 -17.12 -10.51 2.83
CA LEU A 49 -15.73 -10.52 2.40
C LEU A 49 -14.95 -11.58 3.18
N TYR A 50 -15.03 -11.57 4.51
CA TYR A 50 -14.28 -12.49 5.36
C TYR A 50 -14.73 -13.95 5.20
N ALA A 51 -16.04 -14.20 5.14
CA ALA A 51 -16.58 -15.53 4.88
C ALA A 51 -16.08 -16.11 3.54
N ALA A 52 -16.04 -15.28 2.50
CA ALA A 52 -15.54 -15.70 1.19
C ALA A 52 -14.02 -15.93 1.19
N LEU A 53 -13.25 -15.03 1.80
CA LEU A 53 -11.79 -15.20 1.95
C LEU A 53 -11.47 -16.52 2.63
N ASP A 54 -12.18 -16.85 3.70
CA ASP A 54 -12.04 -18.10 4.44
C ASP A 54 -12.35 -19.33 3.60
N TYR A 55 -13.50 -19.34 2.94
CA TYR A 55 -13.92 -20.42 2.04
C TYR A 55 -12.88 -20.70 0.96
N HIS A 56 -12.25 -19.66 0.40
CA HIS A 56 -11.25 -19.79 -0.66
C HIS A 56 -9.81 -19.98 -0.19
N ALA A 57 -9.58 -20.02 1.12
CA ALA A 57 -8.27 -20.15 1.73
C ALA A 57 -7.24 -19.09 1.27
N ALA A 58 -7.67 -17.85 1.04
CA ALA A 58 -6.79 -16.75 0.63
C ALA A 58 -6.05 -16.11 1.81
N ASN A 59 -4.79 -15.71 1.60
CA ASN A 59 -3.97 -15.00 2.60
C ASN A 59 -3.77 -13.52 2.25
N SER A 60 -4.09 -13.12 1.01
CA SER A 60 -4.05 -11.73 0.57
C SER A 60 -5.17 -11.48 -0.44
N ALA A 61 -5.79 -10.31 -0.38
CA ALA A 61 -6.87 -9.89 -1.24
C ALA A 61 -6.67 -8.48 -1.78
N LEU A 62 -6.97 -8.32 -3.07
CA LEU A 62 -7.27 -7.03 -3.68
C LEU A 62 -8.78 -6.87 -3.71
N VAL A 63 -9.31 -5.97 -2.88
CA VAL A 63 -10.75 -5.67 -2.76
C VAL A 63 -11.07 -4.46 -3.60
N VAL A 64 -11.95 -4.63 -4.58
CA VAL A 64 -12.35 -3.57 -5.49
C VAL A 64 -13.58 -2.85 -4.96
N LEU A 65 -13.46 -1.56 -4.69
CA LEU A 65 -14.55 -0.68 -4.29
C LEU A 65 -14.83 0.33 -5.42
N PRO A 66 -16.05 0.87 -5.55
CA PRO A 66 -16.33 1.89 -6.56
C PRO A 66 -15.66 3.23 -6.21
N HIS A 67 -15.45 4.11 -7.19
CA HIS A 67 -14.80 5.42 -6.96
C HIS A 67 -15.59 6.31 -5.99
N SER A 68 -16.91 6.09 -5.86
CA SER A 68 -17.73 6.74 -4.85
C SER A 68 -17.28 6.47 -3.40
N TRP A 69 -16.50 5.42 -3.17
CA TRP A 69 -15.90 5.09 -1.86
C TRP A 69 -14.51 5.70 -1.66
N ALA A 70 -13.89 6.25 -2.70
CA ALA A 70 -12.61 6.95 -2.64
C ALA A 70 -12.80 8.37 -2.07
N GLN A 71 -13.41 8.46 -0.89
CA GLN A 71 -13.74 9.70 -0.19
C GLN A 71 -13.32 9.62 1.28
N VAL A 72 -12.95 10.76 1.85
CA VAL A 72 -12.37 10.82 3.20
C VAL A 72 -13.36 10.37 4.28
N ASN A 73 -14.63 10.74 4.14
CA ASN A 73 -15.72 10.33 5.03
C ASN A 73 -16.09 8.83 4.93
N LYS A 74 -15.51 8.07 4.00
CA LYS A 74 -15.73 6.63 3.81
C LYS A 74 -14.57 5.76 4.29
N ILE A 75 -13.45 6.36 4.70
CA ILE A 75 -12.24 5.61 5.12
C ILE A 75 -12.52 4.63 6.27
N GLN A 76 -13.41 4.99 7.19
CA GLN A 76 -13.80 4.13 8.32
C GLN A 76 -14.57 2.87 7.89
N ASP A 77 -15.15 2.87 6.69
CA ASP A 77 -15.96 1.78 6.15
C ASP A 77 -15.10 0.80 5.32
N TRP A 78 -13.82 1.12 5.11
CA TRP A 78 -12.91 0.35 4.29
C TRP A 78 -12.42 -0.93 4.99
N PRO A 79 -12.15 -2.03 4.25
CA PRO A 79 -11.54 -3.21 4.83
C PRO A 79 -10.18 -2.89 5.46
N PRO A 80 -9.96 -3.21 6.75
CA PRO A 80 -8.67 -3.01 7.39
C PRO A 80 -7.60 -3.88 6.71
N ILE A 81 -6.34 -3.42 6.78
CA ILE A 81 -5.20 -4.13 6.19
C ILE A 81 -5.08 -5.57 6.67
N VAL A 82 -5.49 -5.85 7.91
CA VAL A 82 -5.44 -7.16 8.56
C VAL A 82 -6.82 -7.57 9.07
N CYS A 83 -7.23 -8.81 8.79
CA CYS A 83 -8.43 -9.43 9.35
C CYS A 83 -8.23 -10.94 9.65
N ASN A 84 -9.21 -11.54 10.33
CA ASN A 84 -9.28 -12.97 10.71
C ASN A 84 -8.04 -13.52 11.48
N GLU A 85 -7.61 -12.79 12.50
CA GLU A 85 -6.40 -13.08 13.29
C GLU A 85 -6.43 -14.42 14.04
N ILE A 86 -7.63 -14.92 14.40
CA ILE A 86 -7.78 -16.09 15.27
C ILE A 86 -7.47 -17.39 14.51
N PHE A 87 -7.81 -17.46 13.22
CA PHE A 87 -7.73 -18.70 12.46
C PHE A 87 -6.74 -18.60 11.30
N ARG A 88 -6.81 -17.52 10.52
CA ARG A 88 -5.92 -17.31 9.39
C ARG A 88 -5.86 -15.82 9.04
N PRO A 89 -4.76 -15.13 9.35
CA PRO A 89 -4.62 -13.74 8.98
C PRO A 89 -4.75 -13.54 7.47
N VAL A 90 -5.57 -12.57 7.08
CA VAL A 90 -5.76 -12.16 5.67
C VAL A 90 -5.44 -10.69 5.50
N ILE A 91 -4.63 -10.42 4.48
CA ILE A 91 -4.20 -9.08 4.12
C ILE A 91 -5.16 -8.49 3.10
N ASN A 92 -5.77 -7.36 3.40
CA ASN A 92 -6.61 -6.65 2.45
C ASN A 92 -5.88 -5.45 1.88
N SER A 93 -6.05 -5.23 0.58
CA SER A 93 -5.66 -4.02 -0.12
C SER A 93 -6.86 -3.52 -0.93
N ILE A 94 -7.01 -2.21 -1.05
CA ILE A 94 -8.19 -1.59 -1.65
C ILE A 94 -7.84 -0.99 -3.00
N PHE A 95 -8.59 -1.36 -4.03
CA PHE A 95 -8.52 -0.75 -5.36
C PHE A 95 -9.84 -0.05 -5.67
N PHE A 96 -9.79 1.14 -6.28
CA PHE A 96 -11.00 1.86 -6.68
C PHE A 96 -11.20 1.74 -8.18
N ALA A 97 -12.36 1.25 -8.61
CA ALA A 97 -12.75 1.17 -10.01
C ALA A 97 -14.27 1.12 -10.15
N ASP A 98 -14.81 1.78 -11.18
CA ASP A 98 -16.23 1.73 -11.51
C ASP A 98 -16.56 0.68 -12.59
N ASP A 99 -15.54 0.17 -13.30
CA ASP A 99 -15.69 -0.92 -14.26
C ASP A 99 -14.52 -1.92 -14.29
N TRP A 100 -14.77 -3.03 -14.99
CA TRP A 100 -13.81 -4.11 -15.14
C TRP A 100 -12.57 -3.73 -15.97
N GLU A 101 -12.71 -2.82 -16.95
CA GLU A 101 -11.60 -2.47 -17.83
C GLU A 101 -10.53 -1.64 -17.09
N GLU A 102 -10.93 -0.75 -16.17
CA GLU A 102 -10.00 -0.06 -15.25
C GLU A 102 -9.15 -1.07 -14.46
N LEU A 103 -9.80 -2.04 -13.81
CA LEU A 103 -9.10 -3.08 -13.06
C LEU A 103 -8.21 -3.94 -13.96
N LYS A 104 -8.70 -4.31 -15.14
CA LYS A 104 -7.96 -5.13 -16.10
C LYS A 104 -6.69 -4.46 -16.58
N VAL A 105 -6.71 -3.15 -16.84
CA VAL A 105 -5.51 -2.37 -17.22
C VAL A 105 -4.46 -2.47 -16.13
N GLU A 106 -4.85 -2.26 -14.86
CA GLU A 106 -3.92 -2.38 -13.72
C GLU A 106 -3.37 -3.80 -13.58
N LEU A 107 -4.23 -4.82 -13.71
CA LEU A 107 -3.82 -6.22 -13.64
C LEU A 107 -2.92 -6.64 -14.82
N MET A 108 -3.10 -6.08 -16.02
CA MET A 108 -2.20 -6.35 -17.16
C MET A 108 -0.80 -5.80 -16.92
N GLY A 109 -0.69 -4.59 -16.36
CA GLY A 109 0.60 -4.03 -15.96
C GLY A 109 1.36 -4.96 -14.99
N PHE A 110 0.62 -5.64 -14.10
CA PHE A 110 1.17 -6.67 -13.22
C PHE A 110 1.65 -7.94 -13.95
N LEU A 111 1.04 -8.31 -15.08
CA LEU A 111 1.41 -9.51 -15.85
C LEU A 111 2.56 -9.29 -16.83
N GLU A 112 2.70 -8.07 -17.34
CA GLU A 112 3.70 -7.71 -18.35
C GLU A 112 5.07 -7.43 -17.74
N ASP A 113 5.11 -7.00 -16.48
CA ASP A 113 6.33 -6.86 -15.69
C ASP A 113 6.95 -8.26 -15.44
N LYS A 114 7.75 -8.75 -16.39
CA LYS A 114 8.71 -9.85 -16.16
C LYS A 114 9.85 -9.31 -15.29
N ILE A 115 9.61 -9.19 -13.99
CA ILE A 115 10.57 -8.56 -13.08
C ILE A 115 11.72 -9.52 -12.77
N ASN A 116 12.84 -9.36 -13.48
CA ASN A 116 14.11 -10.01 -13.13
C ASN A 116 15.03 -9.11 -12.27
N SER A 117 14.65 -7.84 -12.03
CA SER A 117 15.44 -6.87 -11.27
C SER A 117 14.72 -6.43 -9.99
N THR A 118 15.45 -6.41 -8.89
CA THR A 118 14.94 -5.92 -7.62
C THR A 118 14.62 -4.41 -7.74
N PRO A 119 13.47 -3.92 -7.22
CA PRO A 119 13.16 -2.50 -7.31
C PRO A 119 14.15 -1.67 -6.50
N LYS A 120 14.48 -0.47 -7.00
CA LYS A 120 15.14 0.55 -6.19
C LYS A 120 14.24 0.97 -5.04
N THR A 121 14.82 1.38 -3.93
CA THR A 121 14.09 1.92 -2.78
C THR A 121 14.68 3.27 -2.43
N HIS A 122 13.88 4.33 -2.52
CA HIS A 122 14.26 5.71 -2.28
C HIS A 122 13.76 6.16 -0.91
N LEU A 123 14.62 6.81 -0.12
CA LEU A 123 14.36 7.15 1.27
C LEU A 123 14.29 8.66 1.48
N THR A 124 13.26 9.12 2.16
CA THR A 124 13.13 10.52 2.57
C THR A 124 12.68 10.59 4.03
N CYS A 125 12.99 11.66 4.74
CA CYS A 125 12.50 11.82 6.09
C CYS A 125 12.41 13.28 6.57
N GLN A 126 11.71 13.49 7.67
CA GLN A 126 11.80 14.73 8.43
C GLN A 126 13.14 14.80 9.17
N TYR A 127 13.79 15.97 9.19
CA TYR A 127 15.06 16.18 9.90
C TYR A 127 14.90 16.15 11.43
N GLN A 128 14.87 14.94 11.99
CA GLN A 128 14.81 14.67 13.42
C GLN A 128 15.42 13.29 13.70
N ALA A 129 16.17 13.18 14.82
CA ALA A 129 16.95 12.00 15.18
C ALA A 129 16.24 10.63 15.04
N PRO A 130 14.97 10.42 15.45
CA PRO A 130 14.32 9.12 15.24
C PRO A 130 14.16 8.76 13.76
N TYR A 131 13.88 9.75 12.91
CA TYR A 131 13.64 9.51 11.48
C TYR A 131 14.94 9.42 10.68
N THR A 132 15.95 10.23 11.02
CA THR A 132 17.27 10.12 10.39
C THR A 132 17.99 8.82 10.79
N THR A 133 17.71 8.28 11.97
CA THR A 133 18.19 6.94 12.37
C THR A 133 17.58 5.84 11.50
N MET A 134 16.26 5.91 11.22
CA MET A 134 15.60 4.96 10.30
C MET A 134 16.10 5.10 8.87
N LEU A 135 16.27 6.35 8.39
CA LEU A 135 16.86 6.63 7.08
C LEU A 135 18.22 5.95 6.95
N LYS A 136 19.12 6.14 7.93
CA LYS A 136 20.43 5.49 7.94
C LYS A 136 20.34 3.96 7.96
N LEU A 137 19.47 3.39 8.79
CA LEU A 137 19.30 1.93 8.86
C LEU A 137 18.88 1.32 7.51
N TRP A 138 18.00 2.01 6.77
CA TRP A 138 17.59 1.60 5.44
C TRP A 138 18.66 1.92 4.38
N ALA A 139 19.43 3.00 4.52
CA ALA A 139 20.56 3.31 3.63
C ALA A 139 21.68 2.26 3.75
N ASP A 140 22.02 1.87 4.98
CA ASP A 140 22.96 0.77 5.28
C ASP A 140 22.47 -0.59 4.74
N ALA A 141 21.18 -0.68 4.37
CA ALA A 141 20.58 -1.82 3.69
C ALA A 141 20.64 -1.76 2.15
N GLY A 142 21.26 -0.74 1.58
CA GLY A 142 21.42 -0.54 0.14
C GLY A 142 20.33 0.29 -0.52
N ALA A 143 19.47 0.98 0.25
CA ALA A 143 18.52 1.93 -0.31
C ALA A 143 19.19 3.29 -0.62
N GLU A 144 18.61 4.03 -1.55
CA GLU A 144 19.08 5.36 -1.96
C GLU A 144 18.46 6.42 -1.05
N ASP A 145 19.28 7.09 -0.23
CA ASP A 145 18.81 8.06 0.73
C ASP A 145 18.93 9.51 0.25
N TYR A 146 17.91 10.29 0.60
CA TYR A 146 17.85 11.72 0.37
C TYR A 146 17.85 12.45 1.71
N HIS A 147 18.96 12.43 2.43
CA HIS A 147 19.00 12.97 3.79
C HIS A 147 18.59 14.47 3.86
N PRO A 148 17.67 14.88 4.76
CA PRO A 148 17.13 16.25 4.79
C PRO A 148 18.10 17.34 5.23
N GLY A 149 19.34 16.99 5.62
CA GLY A 149 20.44 17.95 5.78
C GLY A 149 21.16 18.29 4.47
N ASP A 150 20.92 17.52 3.41
CA ASP A 150 21.66 17.57 2.15
C ASP A 150 20.79 18.02 0.97
N PHE A 151 19.46 18.08 1.15
CA PHE A 151 18.50 18.42 0.09
C PHE A 151 17.47 19.46 0.55
N TYR A 152 17.09 20.33 -0.37
CA TYR A 152 15.98 21.27 -0.26
C TYR A 152 14.68 20.74 -0.89
N LYS A 153 13.57 21.42 -0.60
CA LYS A 153 12.22 21.09 -1.12
C LYS A 153 12.21 20.78 -2.63
N SER A 154 12.74 21.72 -3.41
CA SER A 154 12.73 21.65 -4.88
C SER A 154 13.56 20.49 -5.42
N GLU A 155 14.66 20.14 -4.75
CA GLU A 155 15.53 19.04 -5.16
C GLU A 155 14.84 17.70 -4.91
N ILE A 156 14.16 17.56 -3.77
CA ILE A 156 13.36 16.35 -3.49
C ILE A 156 12.17 16.21 -4.41
N LEU A 157 11.42 17.29 -4.68
CA LEU A 157 10.31 17.24 -5.61
C LEU A 157 10.77 16.82 -7.01
N THR A 158 11.90 17.37 -7.46
CA THR A 158 12.53 16.96 -8.72
C THR A 158 12.94 15.48 -8.67
N ALA A 159 13.57 15.03 -7.59
CA ALA A 159 13.97 13.63 -7.43
C ALA A 159 12.75 12.69 -7.46
N ILE A 160 11.67 13.01 -6.74
CA ILE A 160 10.42 12.24 -6.70
C ILE A 160 9.87 12.00 -8.11
N SER A 161 9.86 13.03 -8.97
CA SER A 161 9.38 12.90 -10.36
C SER A 161 10.18 11.89 -11.22
N HIS A 162 11.39 11.54 -10.78
CA HIS A 162 12.27 10.58 -11.46
C HIS A 162 12.48 9.27 -10.67
N MET A 163 11.86 9.11 -9.51
CA MET A 163 11.97 7.90 -8.70
C MET A 163 11.39 6.68 -9.43
N THR A 164 11.95 5.51 -9.16
CA THR A 164 11.44 4.24 -9.68
C THR A 164 11.44 3.20 -8.55
N GLY A 165 10.62 2.15 -8.66
CA GLY A 165 10.54 1.16 -7.59
C GLY A 165 9.76 1.71 -6.39
N ASN A 166 10.37 1.77 -5.21
CA ASN A 166 9.68 2.10 -3.96
C ASN A 166 10.09 3.47 -3.43
N TRP A 167 9.16 4.20 -2.84
CA TRP A 167 9.43 5.39 -2.04
C TRP A 167 9.03 5.16 -0.59
N VAL A 168 9.95 5.45 0.34
CA VAL A 168 9.73 5.29 1.77
C VAL A 168 9.95 6.63 2.46
N TYR A 169 9.02 6.99 3.34
CA TYR A 169 9.08 8.23 4.09
C TYR A 169 8.84 8.02 5.59
N TRP A 170 9.63 8.70 6.42
CA TRP A 170 9.45 8.79 7.88
C TRP A 170 9.34 10.24 8.34
N GLY A 171 8.35 10.51 9.17
CA GLY A 171 8.20 11.83 9.77
C GLY A 171 6.79 12.06 10.26
N HIS A 172 6.51 13.29 10.64
CA HIS A 172 5.14 13.73 10.84
C HIS A 172 4.45 13.92 9.49
N GLY A 173 3.28 13.31 9.37
CA GLY A 173 2.32 13.57 8.32
C GLY A 173 1.12 14.34 8.89
N GLU A 174 0.55 15.18 8.05
CA GLU A 174 -0.76 15.78 8.26
C GLU A 174 -1.63 15.45 7.06
N ALA A 175 -2.90 15.82 7.12
CA ALA A 175 -3.83 15.51 6.05
C ALA A 175 -3.36 16.04 4.68
N ASN A 176 -2.66 17.17 4.61
CA ASN A 176 -2.27 17.81 3.35
C ASN A 176 -0.75 17.92 3.12
N LEU A 177 0.11 17.41 4.02
CA LEU A 177 1.56 17.53 3.88
C LEU A 177 2.35 16.41 4.57
N LEU A 178 3.60 16.24 4.13
CA LEU A 178 4.65 15.50 4.82
C LEU A 178 5.71 16.50 5.32
N ARG A 179 6.17 16.37 6.57
CA ARG A 179 7.14 17.32 7.15
C ARG A 179 8.59 17.05 6.72
N GLY A 180 9.42 18.09 6.68
CA GLY A 180 10.81 18.00 6.19
C GLY A 180 10.97 18.66 4.82
N TYR A 181 12.20 19.02 4.46
CA TYR A 181 12.51 19.71 3.20
C TYR A 181 11.62 20.92 2.93
N GLY A 182 11.32 21.76 3.93
CA GLY A 182 10.38 22.88 3.77
C GLY A 182 8.90 22.48 3.61
N HIS A 183 8.54 21.25 4.00
CA HIS A 183 7.24 20.60 3.87
C HIS A 183 6.87 20.23 2.43
N LEU A 184 6.59 18.95 2.19
CA LEU A 184 6.09 18.45 0.92
C LEU A 184 4.56 18.50 0.98
N GLU A 185 3.97 19.51 0.34
CA GLU A 185 2.52 19.67 0.34
C GLU A 185 1.88 18.82 -0.76
N LYS A 186 0.60 18.49 -0.60
CA LYS A 186 -0.18 17.70 -1.56
C LYS A 186 -0.05 18.27 -2.98
N GLU A 187 -0.20 19.57 -3.14
CA GLU A 187 -0.15 20.26 -4.44
C GLU A 187 1.23 20.13 -5.09
N ASP A 188 2.30 20.24 -4.30
CA ASP A 188 3.66 20.04 -4.80
C ASP A 188 3.88 18.61 -5.29
N LEU A 189 3.44 17.61 -4.52
CA LEU A 189 3.57 16.21 -4.90
C LEU A 189 2.78 15.91 -6.18
N LEU A 190 1.56 16.42 -6.30
CA LEU A 190 0.73 16.22 -7.49
C LEU A 190 1.32 16.92 -8.74
N ALA A 191 2.06 18.01 -8.55
CA ALA A 191 2.79 18.68 -9.64
C ALA A 191 4.08 17.95 -10.05
N HIS A 192 4.60 17.05 -9.19
CA HIS A 192 5.86 16.33 -9.39
C HIS A 192 5.65 14.81 -9.31
N THR A 193 4.59 14.32 -9.95
CA THR A 193 4.32 12.89 -10.01
C THR A 193 5.39 12.17 -10.85
N PRO A 194 5.75 10.92 -10.50
CA PRO A 194 6.71 10.14 -11.26
C PRO A 194 6.23 9.85 -12.69
N ASP A 195 7.13 9.88 -13.67
CA ASP A 195 6.83 9.54 -15.08
C ASP A 195 6.18 8.16 -15.27
N LYS A 196 6.51 7.24 -14.35
CA LYS A 196 5.90 5.90 -14.26
C LYS A 196 5.49 5.65 -12.81
N PRO A 197 4.34 5.00 -12.58
CA PRO A 197 3.90 4.66 -11.23
C PRO A 197 4.99 3.91 -10.46
N LEU A 198 5.28 4.37 -9.24
CA LEU A 198 6.09 3.63 -8.29
C LEU A 198 5.45 2.26 -8.02
N ASN A 199 6.27 1.26 -7.70
CA ASN A 199 5.77 -0.01 -7.20
C ASN A 199 5.02 0.21 -5.89
N ALA A 200 5.65 0.86 -4.93
CA ALA A 200 5.05 1.14 -3.64
C ALA A 200 5.48 2.51 -3.10
N THR A 201 4.57 3.16 -2.39
CA THR A 201 4.84 4.30 -1.53
C THR A 201 4.52 3.86 -0.10
N LEU A 202 5.50 3.93 0.80
CA LEU A 202 5.39 3.47 2.18
C LEU A 202 5.60 4.66 3.12
N TRP A 203 4.52 5.21 3.63
CA TRP A 203 4.58 6.34 4.55
C TRP A 203 4.40 5.86 5.98
N PHE A 204 5.49 5.78 6.73
CA PHE A 204 5.49 5.45 8.16
C PHE A 204 5.21 6.73 8.97
N THR A 205 3.99 7.23 8.85
CA THR A 205 3.57 8.55 9.33
C THR A 205 2.25 8.49 10.07
N CYS A 206 1.95 9.56 10.82
CA CYS A 206 0.61 9.80 11.33
C CYS A 206 -0.31 10.46 10.29
N SER A 207 -1.60 10.13 10.31
CA SER A 207 -2.72 10.95 9.80
C SER A 207 -2.65 11.46 8.35
N THR A 208 -1.95 10.77 7.44
CA THR A 208 -1.94 11.13 6.01
C THR A 208 -3.22 10.72 5.29
N LEU A 209 -4.03 9.84 5.90
CA LEU A 209 -5.41 9.49 5.54
C LEU A 209 -6.43 10.05 6.56
N ASP A 210 -6.18 11.23 7.14
CA ASP A 210 -7.07 11.80 8.18
C ASP A 210 -8.53 11.87 7.70
N HIS A 211 -9.43 11.17 8.40
CA HIS A 211 -10.85 11.05 8.07
C HIS A 211 -11.67 12.28 8.48
N HIS A 212 -11.08 13.23 9.21
CA HIS A 212 -11.73 14.46 9.65
C HIS A 212 -11.54 15.66 8.70
N LYS A 213 -10.95 15.43 7.52
CA LYS A 213 -10.66 16.47 6.52
C LYS A 213 -11.43 16.22 5.24
N ASP A 214 -11.59 17.24 4.41
CA ASP A 214 -12.30 17.10 3.14
C ASP A 214 -11.45 16.36 2.09
N GLU A 215 -10.14 16.54 2.16
CA GLU A 215 -9.15 15.90 1.30
C GLU A 215 -7.93 15.48 2.11
N ASN A 216 -7.24 14.45 1.62
CA ASN A 216 -5.96 14.06 2.19
C ASN A 216 -4.91 13.68 1.12
N ILE A 217 -3.65 13.83 1.51
CA ILE A 217 -2.47 13.73 0.66
C ILE A 217 -2.23 12.29 0.20
N ALA A 218 -2.49 11.30 1.05
CA ALA A 218 -2.33 9.89 0.71
C ALA A 218 -3.31 9.44 -0.37
N LEU A 219 -4.60 9.74 -0.19
CA LEU A 219 -5.63 9.38 -1.18
C LEU A 219 -5.41 10.14 -2.49
N SER A 220 -5.04 11.41 -2.43
CA SER A 220 -4.74 12.21 -3.62
C SER A 220 -3.52 11.66 -4.38
N TRP A 221 -2.45 11.31 -3.66
CA TRP A 221 -1.26 10.68 -4.23
C TRP A 221 -1.60 9.36 -4.92
N TYR A 222 -2.35 8.49 -4.24
CA TYR A 222 -2.79 7.22 -4.83
C TYR A 222 -3.65 7.42 -6.08
N ARG A 223 -4.66 8.29 -6.02
CA ARG A 223 -5.59 8.56 -7.14
C ARG A 223 -4.93 9.26 -8.33
N SER A 224 -3.78 9.92 -8.13
CA SER A 224 -3.01 10.49 -9.23
C SER A 224 -2.32 9.44 -10.12
N GLY A 225 -2.29 8.17 -9.68
CA GLY A 225 -1.56 7.11 -10.37
C GLY A 225 -0.04 7.10 -10.09
N ALA A 226 0.43 7.95 -9.17
CA ALA A 226 1.86 8.03 -8.84
C ALA A 226 2.45 6.76 -8.22
N THR A 227 1.62 5.87 -7.66
CA THR A 227 2.06 4.60 -7.07
C THR A 227 1.03 3.49 -7.30
N LYS A 228 1.50 2.28 -7.57
CA LYS A 228 0.68 1.07 -7.70
C LYS A 228 0.21 0.54 -6.35
N CYS A 229 0.92 0.85 -5.27
CA CYS A 229 0.55 0.47 -3.91
C CYS A 229 0.91 1.58 -2.90
N LEU A 230 0.03 1.84 -1.93
CA LEU A 230 0.26 2.86 -0.89
C LEU A 230 -0.03 2.28 0.48
N LEU A 231 0.92 2.40 1.41
CA LEU A 231 0.72 2.20 2.84
C LEU A 231 0.61 3.57 3.52
N ALA A 232 -0.51 3.85 4.18
CA ALA A 232 -0.75 5.12 4.87
C ALA A 232 -1.70 4.93 6.06
N SER A 233 -1.65 5.84 7.04
CA SER A 233 -2.46 5.75 8.26
C SER A 233 -3.48 6.90 8.35
N PRO A 234 -4.74 6.63 8.76
CA PRO A 234 -5.69 7.67 9.15
C PRO A 234 -5.50 8.13 10.60
N HIS A 235 -4.71 7.39 11.39
CA HIS A 235 -4.57 7.57 12.83
C HIS A 235 -3.29 8.30 13.19
N LYS A 236 -3.29 8.90 14.38
CA LYS A 236 -2.07 9.36 15.01
C LYS A 236 -1.32 8.17 15.56
N ILE A 237 -0.15 7.89 14.99
CA ILE A 237 0.75 6.85 15.46
C ILE A 237 1.97 7.53 16.09
N ASN A 238 2.39 7.06 17.27
CA ASN A 238 3.57 7.60 17.92
C ASN A 238 4.84 7.22 17.14
N THR A 239 5.90 7.99 17.36
CA THR A 239 7.14 7.85 16.60
C THR A 239 7.79 6.49 16.82
N GLU A 240 7.80 5.99 18.07
CA GLU A 240 8.41 4.73 18.45
C GLU A 240 7.72 3.53 17.77
N ALA A 241 6.39 3.54 17.68
CA ALA A 241 5.62 2.53 16.97
C ALA A 241 5.94 2.51 15.47
N ASN A 242 6.05 3.69 14.84
CA ASN A 242 6.42 3.76 13.42
C ASN A 242 7.85 3.27 13.18
N GLN A 243 8.78 3.55 14.09
CA GLN A 243 10.14 3.01 14.02
C GLN A 243 10.16 1.48 14.21
N LEU A 244 9.39 0.96 15.15
CA LEU A 244 9.24 -0.49 15.38
C LEU A 244 8.72 -1.19 14.13
N LEU A 245 7.59 -0.71 13.57
CA LEU A 245 7.00 -1.29 12.37
C LEU A 245 7.97 -1.20 11.19
N SER A 246 8.61 -0.05 10.97
CA SER A 246 9.52 0.12 9.84
C SER A 246 10.80 -0.72 9.96
N SER A 247 11.34 -0.90 11.17
CA SER A 247 12.49 -1.78 11.40
C SER A 247 12.14 -3.24 11.11
N ALA A 248 10.98 -3.69 11.60
CA ALA A 248 10.49 -5.03 11.30
C ALA A 248 10.22 -5.22 9.80
N TRP A 249 9.65 -4.21 9.14
CA TRP A 249 9.41 -4.20 7.70
C TRP A 249 10.70 -4.39 6.91
N LEU A 250 11.78 -3.68 7.26
CA LEU A 250 13.08 -3.83 6.63
C LEU A 250 13.63 -5.26 6.74
N VAL A 251 13.54 -5.85 7.93
CA VAL A 251 13.99 -7.23 8.19
C VAL A 251 13.20 -8.22 7.35
N ALA A 252 11.88 -8.06 7.29
CA ALA A 252 11.02 -8.89 6.46
C ALA A 252 11.34 -8.73 4.96
N ALA A 253 11.54 -7.50 4.49
CA ALA A 253 11.84 -7.16 3.09
C ALA A 253 13.21 -7.70 2.60
N LYS A 254 14.17 -7.91 3.51
CA LYS A 254 15.49 -8.49 3.23
C LYS A 254 15.49 -10.02 3.12
N SER A 255 14.45 -10.69 3.60
CA SER A 255 14.53 -12.13 3.83
C SER A 255 14.50 -12.99 2.57
N GLN A 256 13.94 -12.48 1.47
CA GLN A 256 13.93 -13.17 0.18
C GLN A 256 14.07 -12.17 -0.96
N ARG A 257 14.83 -12.58 -1.98
CA ARG A 257 14.97 -11.84 -3.23
C ARG A 257 13.60 -11.79 -3.93
N LEU A 258 13.12 -10.59 -4.27
CA LEU A 258 11.82 -10.34 -4.91
C LEU A 258 10.59 -10.66 -4.02
N THR A 259 10.56 -10.10 -2.82
CA THR A 259 9.39 -10.20 -1.92
C THR A 259 8.33 -9.13 -2.27
N SER A 260 7.07 -9.54 -2.40
CA SER A 260 5.93 -8.61 -2.59
C SER A 260 5.50 -7.93 -1.28
N ILE A 261 4.83 -6.77 -1.36
CA ILE A 261 4.27 -6.07 -0.18
C ILE A 261 3.41 -6.99 0.70
N ALA A 262 2.46 -7.72 0.12
CA ALA A 262 1.64 -8.69 0.86
C ALA A 262 2.46 -9.79 1.53
N ALA A 263 3.57 -10.22 0.93
CA ALA A 263 4.43 -11.24 1.53
C ALA A 263 5.22 -10.68 2.72
N ILE A 264 5.65 -9.41 2.66
CA ILE A 264 6.26 -8.70 3.78
C ILE A 264 5.24 -8.59 4.92
N VAL A 265 4.04 -8.07 4.64
CA VAL A 265 2.98 -7.92 5.63
C VAL A 265 2.64 -9.27 6.28
N LEU A 266 2.50 -10.34 5.48
CA LEU A 266 2.19 -11.68 6.01
C LEU A 266 3.27 -12.17 6.97
N LYS A 267 4.53 -11.91 6.63
CA LYS A 267 5.66 -12.28 7.48
C LYS A 267 5.65 -11.50 8.79
N LEU A 268 5.43 -10.19 8.77
CA LEU A 268 5.33 -9.37 9.98
C LEU A 268 4.27 -9.88 10.96
N MET A 269 3.18 -10.43 10.43
CA MET A 269 2.11 -11.02 11.24
C MET A 269 2.44 -12.40 11.81
N GLN A 270 3.31 -13.16 11.13
CA GLN A 270 3.68 -14.52 11.53
C GLN A 270 4.82 -14.56 12.56
N GLU A 271 5.65 -13.52 12.64
CA GLU A 271 6.83 -13.48 13.51
C GLU A 271 6.52 -13.21 15.01
N GLU A 272 5.31 -13.50 15.47
CA GLU A 272 4.81 -13.45 16.87
C GLU A 272 4.99 -12.14 17.67
N ALA A 273 5.60 -11.10 17.10
CA ALA A 273 5.69 -9.76 17.70
C ALA A 273 4.32 -9.05 17.60
N LYS A 274 3.45 -9.31 18.57
CA LYS A 274 2.10 -8.75 18.64
C LYS A 274 2.10 -7.22 18.51
N GLU A 275 3.11 -6.55 19.06
CA GLU A 275 3.28 -5.10 18.99
C GLU A 275 3.40 -4.60 17.55
N VAL A 276 4.15 -5.28 16.68
CA VAL A 276 4.30 -4.89 15.26
C VAL A 276 2.97 -5.00 14.54
N THR A 277 2.24 -6.09 14.79
CA THR A 277 0.93 -6.34 14.19
C THR A 277 -0.11 -5.32 14.68
N ASP A 278 -0.08 -4.94 15.96
CA ASP A 278 -0.96 -3.92 16.51
C ASP A 278 -0.68 -2.53 15.93
N VAL A 279 0.59 -2.18 15.66
CA VAL A 279 0.91 -0.94 14.95
C VAL A 279 0.43 -1.01 13.50
N LEU A 280 0.68 -2.11 12.79
CA LEU A 280 0.28 -2.32 11.40
C LEU A 280 -1.23 -2.14 11.18
N LYS A 281 -2.08 -2.54 12.15
CA LYS A 281 -3.55 -2.35 12.09
C LYS A 281 -3.99 -0.90 11.99
N ASN A 282 -3.11 0.05 12.33
CA ASN A 282 -3.40 1.47 12.18
C ASN A 282 -3.18 1.98 10.74
N TYR A 283 -2.84 1.11 9.79
CA TYR A 283 -2.59 1.45 8.40
C TYR A 283 -3.65 0.84 7.47
N TYR A 284 -3.85 1.50 6.34
CA TYR A 284 -4.51 0.93 5.18
C TYR A 284 -3.49 0.65 4.09
N LEU A 285 -3.79 -0.37 3.29
CA LEU A 285 -3.09 -0.67 2.05
C LEU A 285 -4.03 -0.36 0.88
N LEU A 286 -3.60 0.54 0.00
CA LEU A 286 -4.31 0.87 -1.23
C LEU A 286 -3.52 0.33 -2.44
N GLY A 287 -4.22 -0.02 -3.50
CA GLY A 287 -3.64 -0.51 -4.75
C GLY A 287 -3.29 -1.99 -4.74
N ASN A 288 -2.35 -2.39 -5.59
CA ASN A 288 -1.96 -3.78 -5.80
C ASN A 288 -0.91 -4.24 -4.77
N PRO A 289 -1.25 -5.14 -3.83
CA PRO A 289 -0.32 -5.55 -2.78
C PRO A 289 0.71 -6.58 -3.24
N TRP A 290 0.68 -7.01 -4.51
CA TRP A 290 1.59 -8.00 -5.06
C TRP A 290 2.77 -7.41 -5.82
N VAL A 291 2.86 -6.08 -5.88
CA VAL A 291 4.06 -5.36 -6.32
C VAL A 291 5.24 -5.71 -5.41
N LEU A 292 6.46 -5.61 -5.97
CA LEU A 292 7.68 -5.89 -5.22
C LEU A 292 7.97 -4.77 -4.22
N GLY A 293 8.22 -5.15 -2.96
CA GLY A 293 8.67 -4.24 -1.90
C GLY A 293 10.01 -4.65 -1.26
N GLY A 294 10.66 -5.69 -1.80
CA GLY A 294 11.93 -6.23 -1.28
C GLY A 294 13.17 -5.44 -1.67
N PHE A 295 14.27 -5.74 -0.97
CA PHE A 295 15.60 -5.15 -1.20
C PHE A 295 16.47 -6.04 -2.08
N GLU A 296 17.41 -5.42 -2.80
CA GLU A 296 18.50 -6.15 -3.42
C GLU A 296 19.43 -6.61 -2.30
N THR A 297 19.44 -7.92 -2.02
CA THR A 297 20.41 -8.49 -1.10
C THR A 297 21.68 -8.77 -1.89
N GLU A 298 22.81 -8.20 -1.46
CA GLU A 298 24.12 -8.53 -2.00
C GLU A 298 24.37 -10.06 -1.96
N LYS A 299 25.03 -10.57 -3.01
CA LYS A 299 25.36 -12.00 -3.18
C LYS A 299 26.53 -12.41 -2.31
#